data_AF-A0A174LAM2-F1
#
_entry.id   AF-A0A174LAM2-F1
#
_cell.length_a   1.000
_cell.length_b   1.000
_cell.length_c   1.000
_cell.angle_alpha   90.00
_cell.angle_beta   90.00
_cell.angle_gamma   90.00
#
_symmetry.space_group_name_H-M   'P 1'
#
loop_
_entity.id
_entity.type
_entity.pdbx_description
1 polymer ?
#
loop_
_entity_poly.entity_id
_entity_poly.type
_entity_poly.pdbx_seq_one_letter_code
_entity_poly.pdbx_strand_id
1 'polypeptide(L)'
;MKTIKYLLFILFCSCATLLYSQVESTYYDAELSSDSIEMVANSLREQIDQWKQKVKENPKDEKAWMQYAGKLQSLKGISLLLSMKPSATLAVGADIQKEFDEMMAEMKQSIPNTATYEVMRNMNIKPGEKRMPIEEIIDKWPDAILHYPTYMSMSLRDEKRLKDICVRWYQSGEFPAQILNFAYNELASADKDAIIFMGGSLDLYGARMLQNAKDMFNDKKIIVYPFLSSFTYMDKLTEELGIPKYKEENNDTTGFISPTDFMKTYSKKIKRQVDYIIRHTNRPVYFSITMDELSRSVFKDCLHSEGLLMKYSPKSYDNLAIVRRNFENVYLMDYLCETFYPETVATVAFNPQLTEALSLYYVPALKALLQFYKESGDLNHYDKLYLLLKSVIDNAKSCSKEVWEQYQKSINLQ
;
A
#
# COMPACT_ATOMS: atom_id res chain seq x y z
N MET A 1 8.15 -4.07 -29.20
CA MET A 1 6.71 -3.85 -28.91
C MET A 1 6.11 -4.68 -27.76
N LYS A 2 6.70 -5.83 -27.36
CA LYS A 2 6.20 -6.60 -26.20
C LYS A 2 6.60 -6.03 -24.83
N THR A 3 7.70 -5.27 -24.75
CA THR A 3 8.26 -4.71 -23.49
C THR A 3 7.46 -3.53 -22.91
N ILE A 4 6.70 -2.81 -23.75
CA ILE A 4 5.93 -1.62 -23.35
C ILE A 4 4.64 -1.99 -22.59
N LYS A 5 4.12 -3.22 -22.77
CA LYS A 5 2.95 -3.73 -22.01
C LYS A 5 3.30 -4.05 -20.55
N TYR A 6 4.54 -4.44 -20.25
CA TYR A 6 4.97 -4.79 -18.89
C TYR A 6 5.25 -3.56 -18.02
N LEU A 7 5.70 -2.46 -18.62
CA LEU A 7 5.89 -1.18 -17.93
C LEU A 7 4.56 -0.55 -17.53
N LEU A 8 3.51 -0.70 -18.34
CA LEU A 8 2.15 -0.25 -18.02
C LEU A 8 1.56 -0.99 -16.81
N PHE A 9 1.88 -2.28 -16.60
CA PHE A 9 1.40 -3.07 -15.47
C PHE A 9 2.21 -2.84 -14.19
N ILE A 10 3.51 -2.56 -14.29
CA ILE A 10 4.35 -2.18 -13.14
C ILE A 10 4.02 -0.74 -12.69
N LEU A 11 3.74 0.17 -13.63
CA LEU A 11 3.20 1.50 -13.31
C LEU A 11 1.77 1.38 -12.73
N PHE A 12 0.97 0.43 -13.23
CA PHE A 12 -0.31 0.07 -12.63
C PHE A 12 -0.10 -0.39 -11.20
N CYS A 13 0.89 -1.22 -10.88
CA CYS A 13 1.17 -1.63 -9.49
C CYS A 13 1.70 -0.50 -8.60
N SER A 14 2.55 0.41 -9.08
CA SER A 14 3.12 1.50 -8.26
C SER A 14 2.25 2.76 -8.16
N CYS A 15 1.29 2.97 -9.07
CA CYS A 15 0.19 3.91 -8.87
C CYS A 15 -1.01 3.23 -8.21
N ALA A 16 -1.14 1.90 -8.36
CA ALA A 16 -2.08 1.11 -7.59
C ALA A 16 -1.69 1.09 -6.12
N THR A 17 -0.46 1.19 -5.68
CA THR A 17 -0.25 1.29 -4.22
C THR A 17 -0.98 2.49 -3.56
N LEU A 18 -1.36 3.54 -4.32
CA LEU A 18 -2.37 4.54 -3.93
C LEU A 18 -3.82 4.16 -4.31
N LEU A 19 -4.05 3.52 -5.46
CA LEU A 19 -5.39 3.09 -5.91
C LEU A 19 -5.85 1.77 -5.24
N TYR A 20 -5.07 0.70 -5.27
CA TYR A 20 -5.11 -0.50 -4.41
C TYR A 20 -5.18 -0.20 -2.91
N SER A 21 -4.57 0.85 -2.34
CA SER A 21 -4.82 1.14 -0.90
C SER A 21 -6.20 1.79 -0.69
N GLN A 22 -6.65 2.65 -1.62
CA GLN A 22 -8.01 3.20 -1.66
C GLN A 22 -9.10 2.15 -1.96
N VAL A 23 -8.72 1.11 -2.69
CA VAL A 23 -9.55 -0.02 -3.07
C VAL A 23 -9.48 -1.07 -1.96
N GLU A 24 -8.33 -1.41 -1.36
CA GLU A 24 -8.24 -2.37 -0.25
C GLU A 24 -9.06 -1.95 0.96
N SER A 25 -9.12 -0.66 1.29
CA SER A 25 -9.98 -0.19 2.41
C SER A 25 -11.48 -0.41 2.15
N THR A 26 -11.90 -0.66 0.91
CA THR A 26 -13.27 -1.04 0.54
C THR A 26 -13.43 -2.53 0.21
N TYR A 27 -12.33 -3.30 0.12
CA TYR A 27 -12.31 -4.65 -0.45
C TYR A 27 -11.96 -5.77 0.54
N TYR A 28 -11.56 -5.44 1.77
CA TYR A 28 -11.47 -6.47 2.80
C TYR A 28 -12.88 -6.96 3.17
N ASP A 29 -13.12 -8.23 2.83
CA ASP A 29 -14.22 -9.12 3.25
C ASP A 29 -15.39 -9.41 2.28
N ALA A 30 -15.35 -8.95 1.04
CA ALA A 30 -16.23 -9.48 0.01
C ALA A 30 -15.45 -10.42 -0.93
N GLU A 31 -15.81 -11.70 -0.97
CA GLU A 31 -15.74 -12.41 -2.26
C GLU A 31 -16.31 -11.45 -3.31
N LEU A 32 -15.55 -11.15 -4.37
CA LEU A 32 -15.87 -10.17 -5.42
C LEU A 32 -17.19 -10.51 -6.14
N SER A 33 -18.32 -10.36 -5.45
CA SER A 33 -19.66 -10.45 -5.98
C SER A 33 -19.87 -9.27 -6.93
N SER A 34 -20.68 -9.48 -7.96
CA SER A 34 -21.07 -8.40 -8.88
C SER A 34 -21.59 -7.18 -8.12
N ASP A 35 -22.36 -7.43 -7.07
CA ASP A 35 -23.11 -6.43 -6.32
C ASP A 35 -22.18 -5.52 -5.50
N SER A 36 -21.09 -6.07 -4.96
CA SER A 36 -20.06 -5.29 -4.25
C SER A 36 -19.31 -4.36 -5.20
N ILE A 37 -19.03 -4.81 -6.44
CA ILE A 37 -18.30 -4.01 -7.42
C ILE A 37 -19.19 -2.89 -7.98
N GLU A 38 -20.49 -3.15 -8.17
CA GLU A 38 -21.46 -2.13 -8.59
C GLU A 38 -21.63 -1.04 -7.53
N MET A 39 -21.74 -1.40 -6.26
CA MET A 39 -21.78 -0.45 -5.15
C MET A 39 -20.54 0.47 -5.13
N VAL A 40 -19.34 -0.11 -5.31
CA VAL A 40 -18.09 0.65 -5.41
C VAL A 40 -18.08 1.58 -6.62
N ALA A 41 -18.53 1.10 -7.78
CA ALA A 41 -18.60 1.91 -9.00
C ALA A 41 -19.55 3.10 -8.85
N ASN A 42 -20.69 2.92 -8.21
CA ASN A 42 -21.65 3.98 -7.92
C ASN A 42 -21.09 5.01 -6.94
N SER A 43 -20.45 4.56 -5.85
CA SER A 43 -19.77 5.47 -4.90
C SER A 43 -18.67 6.29 -5.57
N LEU A 44 -17.90 5.70 -6.50
CA LEU A 44 -16.90 6.42 -7.27
C LEU A 44 -17.52 7.47 -8.19
N ARG A 45 -18.68 7.19 -8.80
CA ARG A 45 -19.42 8.17 -9.63
C ARG A 45 -19.86 9.38 -8.81
N GLU A 46 -20.44 9.16 -7.63
CA GLU A 46 -20.80 10.25 -6.72
C GLU A 46 -19.58 11.10 -6.33
N GLN A 47 -18.45 10.46 -6.00
CA GLN A 47 -17.21 11.16 -5.68
C GLN A 47 -16.66 11.95 -6.89
N ILE A 48 -16.76 11.40 -8.10
CA ILE A 48 -16.37 12.08 -9.34
C ILE A 48 -17.17 13.38 -9.49
N ASP A 49 -18.49 13.34 -9.31
CA ASP A 49 -19.35 14.52 -9.44
C ASP A 49 -19.01 15.58 -8.37
N GLN A 50 -18.74 15.16 -7.14
CA GLN A 50 -18.30 16.05 -6.06
C GLN A 50 -16.97 16.75 -6.39
N TRP A 51 -15.97 16.01 -6.87
CA TRP A 51 -14.67 16.59 -7.22
C TRP A 51 -14.76 17.46 -8.47
N LYS A 52 -15.59 17.09 -9.45
CA LYS A 52 -15.91 17.92 -10.62
C LYS A 52 -16.50 19.27 -10.21
N GLN A 53 -17.36 19.29 -9.19
CA GLN A 53 -17.90 20.54 -8.66
C GLN A 53 -16.82 21.37 -7.94
N LYS A 54 -15.98 20.75 -7.13
CA LYS A 54 -14.88 21.44 -6.43
C LYS A 54 -13.86 22.09 -7.37
N VAL A 55 -13.49 21.43 -8.47
CA VAL A 55 -12.60 22.05 -9.47
C VAL A 55 -13.27 23.18 -10.24
N LYS A 56 -14.60 23.23 -10.33
CA LYS A 56 -15.32 24.39 -10.89
C LYS A 56 -15.32 25.57 -9.92
N GLU A 57 -15.49 25.30 -8.63
CA GLU A 57 -15.47 26.32 -7.57
C GLU A 57 -14.08 26.93 -7.40
N ASN A 58 -13.03 26.11 -7.48
CA ASN A 58 -11.64 26.57 -7.48
C ASN A 58 -10.82 25.85 -8.56
N PRO A 59 -10.77 26.39 -9.79
CA PRO A 59 -10.01 25.79 -10.88
C PRO A 59 -8.50 25.71 -10.65
N LYS A 60 -7.96 26.44 -9.67
CA LYS A 60 -6.53 26.39 -9.34
C LYS A 60 -6.18 25.39 -8.24
N ASP A 61 -7.17 24.69 -7.68
CA ASP A 61 -6.96 23.68 -6.64
C ASP A 61 -6.38 22.38 -7.25
N GLU A 62 -5.05 22.27 -7.22
CA GLU A 62 -4.33 21.09 -7.68
C GLU A 62 -4.75 19.79 -6.93
N LYS A 63 -5.11 19.88 -5.65
CA LYS A 63 -5.57 18.73 -4.86
C LYS A 63 -6.92 18.24 -5.38
N ALA A 64 -7.86 19.15 -5.64
CA ALA A 64 -9.16 18.80 -6.19
C ALA A 64 -9.02 18.15 -7.58
N TRP A 65 -8.15 18.67 -8.44
CA TRP A 65 -7.85 18.07 -9.73
C TRP A 65 -7.25 16.67 -9.62
N MET A 66 -6.28 16.48 -8.71
CA MET A 66 -5.66 15.17 -8.45
C MET A 66 -6.70 14.15 -7.98
N GLN A 67 -7.62 14.54 -7.09
CA GLN A 67 -8.71 13.68 -6.65
C GLN A 67 -9.68 13.35 -7.78
N TYR A 68 -10.09 14.34 -8.60
CA TYR A 68 -10.97 14.11 -9.74
C TYR A 68 -10.35 13.09 -10.72
N ALA A 69 -9.11 13.33 -11.15
CA ALA A 69 -8.39 12.44 -12.05
C ALA A 69 -8.19 11.03 -11.46
N GLY A 70 -7.84 10.95 -10.17
CA GLY A 70 -7.68 9.68 -9.47
C GLY A 70 -8.96 8.83 -9.44
N LYS A 71 -10.12 9.44 -9.13
CA LYS A 71 -11.40 8.70 -9.09
C LYS A 71 -11.86 8.24 -10.46
N LEU A 72 -11.67 9.05 -11.50
CA LEU A 72 -11.91 8.62 -12.89
C LEU A 72 -11.01 7.44 -13.28
N GLN A 73 -9.75 7.47 -12.89
CA GLN A 73 -8.81 6.38 -13.15
C GLN A 73 -9.22 5.08 -12.42
N SER A 74 -9.65 5.17 -11.15
CA SER A 74 -10.19 4.03 -10.40
C SER A 74 -11.40 3.41 -11.11
N LEU A 75 -12.34 4.26 -11.53
CA LEU A 75 -13.55 3.81 -12.22
C LEU A 75 -13.22 3.12 -13.56
N LYS A 76 -12.26 3.67 -14.31
CA LYS A 76 -11.75 3.05 -15.55
C LYS A 76 -11.14 1.67 -15.28
N GLY A 77 -10.37 1.54 -14.19
CA GLY A 77 -9.81 0.26 -13.76
C GLY A 77 -10.88 -0.78 -13.42
N ILE A 78 -11.90 -0.39 -12.65
CA ILE A 78 -13.03 -1.26 -12.30
C ILE A 78 -13.82 -1.67 -13.53
N SER A 79 -14.11 -0.73 -14.44
CA SER A 79 -14.79 -1.01 -15.70
C SER A 79 -14.03 -2.04 -16.54
N LEU A 80 -12.69 -1.93 -16.61
CA LEU A 80 -11.85 -2.92 -17.28
C LEU A 80 -11.94 -4.30 -16.62
N LEU A 81 -11.85 -4.37 -15.28
CA LEU A 81 -11.98 -5.64 -14.54
C LEU A 81 -13.34 -6.31 -14.77
N LEU A 82 -14.41 -5.53 -14.83
CA LEU A 82 -15.77 -6.02 -15.09
C LEU A 82 -15.99 -6.46 -16.52
N SER A 83 -15.41 -5.76 -17.50
CA SER A 83 -15.47 -6.17 -18.92
C SER A 83 -14.85 -7.55 -19.17
N MET A 84 -14.02 -8.03 -18.24
CA MET A 84 -13.44 -9.36 -18.26
C MET A 84 -14.33 -10.44 -17.59
N LYS A 85 -15.48 -10.08 -17.02
CA LYS A 85 -16.48 -11.00 -16.45
C LYS A 85 -17.71 -11.11 -17.37
N PRO A 86 -18.01 -12.30 -17.95
CA PRO A 86 -19.10 -12.48 -18.92
C PRO A 86 -20.52 -12.15 -18.40
N SER A 87 -20.73 -12.19 -17.07
CA SER A 87 -22.03 -12.00 -16.43
C SER A 87 -22.28 -10.59 -15.89
N ALA A 88 -21.29 -9.69 -15.98
CA ALA A 88 -21.40 -8.35 -15.41
C ALA A 88 -21.80 -7.34 -16.49
N THR A 89 -23.10 -7.16 -16.70
CA THR A 89 -23.62 -6.00 -17.43
C THR A 89 -23.67 -4.80 -16.49
N LEU A 90 -22.56 -4.10 -16.33
CA LEU A 90 -22.62 -2.78 -15.75
C LEU A 90 -22.93 -1.79 -16.87
N ALA A 91 -24.09 -1.15 -16.78
CA ALA A 91 -24.38 0.06 -17.53
C ALA A 91 -23.52 1.20 -16.96
N VAL A 92 -22.20 1.15 -17.15
CA VAL A 92 -21.35 2.33 -16.91
C VAL A 92 -21.62 3.28 -18.08
N GLY A 93 -22.77 3.95 -18.03
CA GLY A 93 -23.44 4.62 -19.15
C GLY A 93 -22.76 5.86 -19.72
N ALA A 94 -21.45 6.02 -19.57
CA ALA A 94 -20.69 7.12 -20.17
C ALA A 94 -19.32 6.62 -20.64
N ASP A 95 -18.88 7.14 -21.78
CA ASP A 95 -17.51 6.96 -22.28
C ASP A 95 -16.52 7.59 -21.27
N ILE A 96 -16.02 6.76 -20.34
CA ILE A 96 -15.07 7.19 -19.29
C ILE A 96 -13.83 7.81 -19.92
N GLN A 97 -13.40 7.33 -21.09
CA GLN A 97 -12.24 7.90 -21.77
C GLN A 97 -12.53 9.32 -22.25
N LYS A 98 -13.71 9.55 -22.83
CA LYS A 98 -14.14 10.90 -23.21
C LYS A 98 -14.18 11.84 -22.01
N GLU A 99 -14.76 11.41 -20.89
CA GLU A 99 -14.80 12.22 -19.67
C GLU A 99 -13.40 12.53 -19.12
N PHE A 100 -12.49 11.55 -19.15
CA PHE A 100 -11.09 11.77 -18.77
C PHE A 100 -10.39 12.76 -19.72
N ASP A 101 -10.64 12.66 -21.02
CA ASP A 101 -10.08 13.56 -22.02
C ASP A 101 -10.58 15.00 -21.85
N GLU A 102 -11.87 15.19 -21.56
CA GLU A 102 -12.48 16.49 -21.24
C GLU A 102 -11.86 17.08 -19.96
N MET A 103 -11.78 16.28 -18.89
CA MET A 103 -11.13 16.65 -17.63
C MET A 103 -9.67 17.09 -17.85
N MET A 104 -8.89 16.33 -18.64
CA MET A 104 -7.50 16.68 -18.94
C MET A 104 -7.38 17.97 -19.75
N ALA A 105 -8.34 18.28 -20.63
CA ALA A 105 -8.37 19.52 -21.38
C ALA A 105 -8.67 20.73 -20.46
N GLU A 106 -9.63 20.60 -19.54
CA GLU A 106 -9.94 21.61 -18.53
C GLU A 106 -8.77 21.81 -17.55
N MET A 107 -8.16 20.72 -17.09
CA MET A 107 -6.99 20.74 -16.21
C MET A 107 -5.81 21.44 -16.89
N LYS A 108 -5.58 21.19 -18.19
CA LYS A 108 -4.55 21.91 -18.97
C LYS A 108 -4.79 23.41 -19.01
N GLN A 109 -6.03 23.85 -19.16
CA GLN A 109 -6.34 25.29 -19.15
C GLN A 109 -6.18 25.90 -17.75
N SER A 110 -6.49 25.11 -16.72
CA SER A 110 -6.56 25.59 -15.35
C SER A 110 -5.20 25.57 -14.64
N ILE A 111 -4.39 24.53 -14.82
CA ILE A 111 -3.08 24.35 -14.15
C ILE A 111 -1.95 23.86 -15.10
N PRO A 112 -1.74 24.49 -16.29
CA PRO A 112 -0.88 23.99 -17.38
C PRO A 112 0.60 23.77 -17.05
N ASN A 113 1.13 24.41 -16.01
CA ASN A 113 2.56 24.39 -15.65
C ASN A 113 2.77 23.96 -14.20
N THR A 114 2.11 22.88 -13.83
CA THR A 114 2.19 22.28 -12.50
C THR A 114 2.66 20.84 -12.60
N ALA A 115 3.30 20.35 -11.54
CA ALA A 115 3.59 18.92 -11.40
C ALA A 115 2.32 18.08 -11.54
N THR A 116 1.21 18.54 -10.97
CA THR A 116 -0.08 17.85 -10.99
C THR A 116 -0.58 17.58 -12.40
N TYR A 117 -0.55 18.58 -13.28
CA TYR A 117 -0.93 18.39 -14.68
C TYR A 117 -0.02 17.37 -15.39
N GLU A 118 1.30 17.50 -15.23
CA GLU A 118 2.27 16.65 -15.93
C GLU A 118 2.22 15.19 -15.45
N VAL A 119 2.07 14.98 -14.13
CA VAL A 119 1.91 13.64 -13.55
C VAL A 119 0.61 13.00 -14.05
N MET A 120 -0.52 13.70 -14.00
CA MET A 120 -1.80 13.16 -14.48
C MET A 120 -1.79 12.91 -15.98
N ARG A 121 -1.17 13.80 -16.78
CA ARG A 121 -1.02 13.59 -18.23
C ARG A 121 -0.21 12.35 -18.54
N ASN A 122 0.89 12.12 -17.82
CA ASN A 122 1.73 10.93 -18.03
C ASN A 122 0.97 9.63 -17.74
N MET A 123 0.03 9.64 -16.78
CA MET A 123 -0.84 8.51 -16.47
C MET A 123 -1.87 8.23 -17.57
N ASN A 124 -2.35 9.26 -18.27
CA ASN A 124 -3.36 9.14 -19.35
C ASN A 124 -2.81 9.50 -20.75
N ILE A 125 -1.59 9.04 -21.06
CA ILE A 125 -1.01 9.33 -22.36
C ILE A 125 -1.72 8.57 -23.50
N LYS A 126 -2.00 9.26 -24.62
CA LYS A 126 -2.61 8.62 -25.80
C LYS A 126 -1.57 7.86 -26.62
N PRO A 127 -1.97 6.84 -27.41
CA PRO A 127 -1.06 6.14 -28.30
C PRO A 127 -0.32 7.13 -29.23
N GLY A 128 1.01 7.09 -29.20
CA GLY A 128 1.87 7.94 -30.04
C GLY A 128 2.34 9.24 -29.39
N GLU A 129 1.76 9.66 -28.26
CA GLU A 129 2.24 10.80 -27.50
C GLU A 129 3.53 10.45 -26.71
N LYS A 130 4.40 11.44 -26.48
CA LYS A 130 5.60 11.30 -25.67
C LYS A 130 5.34 11.76 -24.23
N ARG A 131 5.70 10.92 -23.25
CA ARG A 131 5.69 11.30 -21.82
C ARG A 131 6.86 12.24 -21.55
N MET A 132 6.65 13.18 -20.63
CA MET A 132 7.78 13.79 -19.94
C MET A 132 8.39 12.73 -19.01
N PRO A 133 9.70 12.49 -19.02
CA PRO A 133 10.34 11.61 -18.04
C PRO A 133 9.97 12.03 -16.62
N ILE A 134 9.73 11.07 -15.72
CA ILE A 134 9.35 11.42 -14.34
C ILE A 134 10.49 12.16 -13.64
N GLU A 135 11.73 11.85 -14.01
CA GLU A 135 12.92 12.53 -13.53
C GLU A 135 12.89 14.01 -13.89
N GLU A 136 12.46 14.35 -15.11
CA GLU A 136 12.31 15.74 -15.55
C GLU A 136 11.19 16.47 -14.78
N ILE A 137 10.08 15.78 -14.48
CA ILE A 137 9.00 16.35 -13.64
C ILE A 137 9.54 16.65 -12.23
N ILE A 138 10.25 15.70 -11.62
CA ILE A 138 10.84 15.86 -10.28
C ILE A 138 11.85 17.01 -10.29
N ASP A 139 12.73 17.07 -11.29
CA ASP A 139 13.77 18.10 -11.35
C ASP A 139 13.17 19.50 -11.58
N LYS A 140 12.04 19.60 -12.30
CA LYS A 140 11.34 20.87 -12.55
C LYS A 140 10.48 21.33 -11.36
N TRP A 141 9.91 20.41 -10.60
CA TRP A 141 9.07 20.71 -9.43
C TRP A 141 9.45 19.84 -8.23
N PRO A 142 10.69 19.96 -7.70
CA PRO A 142 11.21 19.06 -6.68
C PRO A 142 10.44 19.15 -5.35
N ASP A 143 9.84 20.32 -5.09
CA ASP A 143 9.14 20.61 -3.84
C ASP A 143 7.60 20.59 -4.01
N ALA A 144 7.09 19.92 -5.05
CA ALA A 144 5.65 19.72 -5.24
C ALA A 144 5.10 18.73 -4.21
N ILE A 145 4.70 19.25 -3.05
CA ILE A 145 4.26 18.50 -1.86
C ILE A 145 3.24 17.40 -2.18
N LEU A 146 2.25 17.69 -3.03
CA LEU A 146 1.21 16.75 -3.47
C LEU A 146 1.78 15.46 -4.09
N HIS A 147 2.98 15.52 -4.66
CA HIS A 147 3.56 14.47 -5.48
C HIS A 147 4.70 13.71 -4.84
N TYR A 148 5.12 14.04 -3.61
CA TYR A 148 6.16 13.26 -2.93
C TYR A 148 5.88 11.75 -2.86
N PRO A 149 4.65 11.26 -2.59
CA PRO A 149 4.37 9.82 -2.68
C PRO A 149 4.66 9.25 -4.08
N THR A 150 4.25 9.97 -5.13
CA THR A 150 4.49 9.55 -6.51
C THR A 150 5.98 9.58 -6.84
N TYR A 151 6.69 10.64 -6.46
CA TYR A 151 8.12 10.79 -6.67
C TYR A 151 8.89 9.67 -5.97
N MET A 152 8.54 9.35 -4.73
CA MET A 152 9.15 8.26 -3.96
C MET A 152 8.92 6.92 -4.67
N SER A 153 7.67 6.60 -5.03
CA SER A 153 7.31 5.35 -5.70
C SER A 153 8.02 5.16 -7.04
N MET A 154 8.19 6.24 -7.80
CA MET A 154 8.91 6.22 -9.08
C MET A 154 10.43 6.14 -8.92
N SER A 155 10.95 6.51 -7.73
CA SER A 155 12.38 6.53 -7.44
C SER A 155 12.87 5.32 -6.64
N LEU A 156 12.04 4.30 -6.38
CA LEU A 156 12.39 3.12 -5.57
C LEU A 156 13.62 2.33 -6.07
N ARG A 157 14.08 2.57 -7.31
CA ARG A 157 15.25 1.93 -7.91
C ARG A 157 16.49 2.85 -7.98
N ASP A 158 16.33 4.14 -7.72
CA ASP A 158 17.40 5.14 -7.67
C ASP A 158 17.58 5.57 -6.20
N GLU A 159 18.52 4.94 -5.50
CA GLU A 159 18.73 5.15 -4.07
C GLU A 159 19.09 6.60 -3.73
N LYS A 160 19.85 7.27 -4.60
CA LYS A 160 20.24 8.66 -4.37
C LYS A 160 19.03 9.58 -4.46
N ARG A 161 18.22 9.41 -5.51
CA ARG A 161 17.01 10.21 -5.72
C ARG A 161 15.94 9.89 -4.68
N LEU A 162 15.75 8.61 -4.35
CA LEU A 162 14.87 8.17 -3.27
C LEU A 162 15.25 8.85 -1.96
N LYS A 163 16.55 8.90 -1.64
CA LYS A 163 17.03 9.57 -0.43
C LYS A 163 16.71 11.06 -0.42
N ASP A 164 17.00 11.77 -1.51
CA ASP A 164 16.69 13.20 -1.64
C ASP A 164 15.19 13.48 -1.46
N ILE A 165 14.32 12.70 -2.12
CA ILE A 165 12.87 12.84 -2.02
C ILE A 165 12.38 12.59 -0.59
N CYS A 166 12.83 11.51 0.05
CA CYS A 166 12.45 11.20 1.43
C CYS A 166 12.85 12.31 2.40
N VAL A 167 14.06 12.87 2.23
CA VAL A 167 14.55 13.98 3.07
C VAL A 167 13.68 15.22 2.87
N ARG A 168 13.41 15.61 1.62
CA ARG A 168 12.56 16.77 1.31
C ARG A 168 11.14 16.61 1.83
N TRP A 169 10.54 15.43 1.64
CA TRP A 169 9.20 15.15 2.11
C TRP A 169 9.11 15.17 3.64
N TYR A 170 10.08 14.59 4.33
CA TYR A 170 10.14 14.68 5.79
C TYR A 170 10.33 16.13 6.27
N GLN A 171 11.16 16.92 5.59
CA GLN A 171 11.42 18.32 5.95
C GLN A 171 10.25 19.25 5.63
N SER A 172 9.38 18.92 4.69
CA SER A 172 8.21 19.74 4.39
C SER A 172 7.18 19.73 5.53
N GLY A 173 7.23 18.72 6.40
CA GLY A 173 6.19 18.45 7.41
C GLY A 173 4.91 17.86 6.81
N GLU A 174 4.76 17.85 5.49
CA GLU A 174 3.49 17.52 4.83
C GLU A 174 3.40 16.01 4.52
N PHE A 175 3.50 15.20 5.58
CA PHE A 175 3.39 13.73 5.53
C PHE A 175 2.45 13.23 6.65
N PRO A 176 1.77 12.08 6.47
CA PRO A 176 1.00 11.50 7.56
C PRO A 176 1.90 10.93 8.66
N ALA A 177 1.87 11.51 9.85
CA ALA A 177 2.69 11.01 10.98
C ALA A 177 2.37 9.54 11.32
N GLN A 178 1.11 9.13 11.12
CA GLN A 178 0.64 7.78 11.38
C GLN A 178 1.40 6.71 10.56
N ILE A 179 1.75 7.00 9.30
CA ILE A 179 2.48 6.03 8.46
C ILE A 179 3.92 5.81 8.98
N LEU A 180 4.54 6.85 9.55
CA LEU A 180 5.87 6.73 10.17
C LEU A 180 5.80 5.97 11.48
N ASN A 181 4.82 6.26 12.34
CA ASN A 181 4.67 5.57 13.62
C ASN A 181 4.37 4.08 13.43
N PHE A 182 3.51 3.74 12.47
CA PHE A 182 3.22 2.36 12.11
C PHE A 182 4.49 1.64 11.61
N ALA A 183 5.17 2.22 10.63
CA ALA A 183 6.40 1.65 10.08
C ALA A 183 7.54 1.56 11.11
N TYR A 184 7.61 2.50 12.07
CA TYR A 184 8.57 2.41 13.16
C TYR A 184 8.32 1.15 13.97
N ASN A 185 7.07 0.87 14.36
CA ASN A 185 6.75 -0.31 15.15
C ASN A 185 7.04 -1.61 14.39
N GLU A 186 6.73 -1.66 13.08
CA GLU A 186 7.15 -2.80 12.24
C GLU A 186 8.67 -2.97 12.22
N LEU A 187 9.42 -1.92 11.87
CA LEU A 187 10.87 -2.05 11.73
C LEU A 187 11.58 -2.26 13.08
N ALA A 188 11.10 -1.69 14.18
CA ALA A 188 11.70 -1.84 15.49
C ALA A 188 11.51 -3.25 16.08
N SER A 189 10.42 -3.94 15.72
CA SER A 189 10.13 -5.30 16.19
C SER A 189 10.91 -6.39 15.45
N ALA A 190 11.36 -6.12 14.22
CA ALA A 190 12.14 -7.07 13.44
C ALA A 190 13.55 -7.28 14.00
N ASP A 191 14.05 -8.51 13.85
CA ASP A 191 15.44 -8.87 14.17
C ASP A 191 16.46 -7.97 13.45
N LYS A 192 17.67 -7.91 14.02
CA LYS A 192 18.81 -7.25 13.38
C LYS A 192 19.08 -7.87 12.00
N ASP A 193 19.39 -7.01 11.03
CA ASP A 193 19.70 -7.41 9.66
C ASP A 193 18.53 -8.15 8.96
N ALA A 194 17.29 -8.04 9.42
CA ALA A 194 16.14 -8.73 8.81
C ALA A 194 15.91 -8.35 7.33
N ILE A 195 15.35 -9.27 6.56
CA ILE A 195 14.69 -9.03 5.28
C ILE A 195 13.19 -8.93 5.55
N ILE A 196 12.54 -7.87 5.06
CA ILE A 196 11.11 -7.63 5.25
C ILE A 196 10.45 -7.48 3.87
N PHE A 197 9.54 -8.38 3.54
CA PHE A 197 8.73 -8.32 2.34
C PHE A 197 7.50 -7.44 2.58
N MET A 198 7.29 -6.44 1.72
CA MET A 198 6.17 -5.50 1.77
C MET A 198 5.45 -5.46 0.42
N GLY A 199 4.13 -5.30 0.44
CA GLY A 199 3.29 -5.22 -0.77
C GLY A 199 3.37 -3.87 -1.48
N GLY A 200 3.99 -2.88 -0.83
CA GLY A 200 4.04 -1.51 -1.30
C GLY A 200 2.87 -0.66 -0.81
N SER A 201 2.19 -1.07 0.26
CA SER A 201 1.10 -0.30 0.85
C SER A 201 1.60 0.97 1.56
N LEU A 202 0.76 1.60 2.38
CA LEU A 202 1.11 2.84 3.07
C LEU A 202 2.32 2.70 3.99
N ASP A 203 2.54 1.50 4.55
CA ASP A 203 3.69 1.13 5.37
C ASP A 203 5.04 1.35 4.65
N LEU A 204 5.10 1.09 3.34
CA LEU A 204 6.32 1.28 2.55
C LEU A 204 6.81 2.73 2.59
N TYR A 205 5.90 3.71 2.50
CA TYR A 205 6.28 5.13 2.53
C TYR A 205 6.91 5.48 3.88
N GLY A 206 6.30 5.05 4.99
CA GLY A 206 6.83 5.24 6.34
C GLY A 206 8.20 4.60 6.49
N ALA A 207 8.34 3.36 6.06
CA ALA A 207 9.59 2.61 6.16
C ALA A 207 10.72 3.24 5.32
N ARG A 208 10.42 3.73 4.12
CA ARG A 208 11.40 4.44 3.28
C ARG A 208 11.78 5.79 3.85
N MET A 209 10.85 6.55 4.42
CA MET A 209 11.19 7.80 5.12
C MET A 209 12.08 7.55 6.34
N LEU A 210 11.79 6.52 7.14
CA LEU A 210 12.63 6.16 8.30
C LEU A 210 14.06 5.80 7.89
N GLN A 211 14.24 4.99 6.84
CA GLN A 211 15.57 4.62 6.36
C GLN A 211 16.32 5.82 5.74
N ASN A 212 15.65 6.59 4.88
CA ASN A 212 16.34 7.56 4.04
C ASN A 212 16.44 8.96 4.65
N ALA A 213 15.40 9.42 5.36
CA ALA A 213 15.36 10.76 5.96
C ALA A 213 15.83 10.76 7.41
N LYS A 214 15.55 9.68 8.15
CA LYS A 214 15.90 9.55 9.58
C LYS A 214 17.15 8.72 9.85
N ASP A 215 17.68 8.02 8.84
CA ASP A 215 18.83 7.13 8.95
C ASP A 215 18.60 5.97 9.96
N MET A 216 17.36 5.52 10.08
CA MET A 216 16.94 4.48 11.04
C MET A 216 16.69 3.15 10.33
N PHE A 217 17.02 2.03 11.00
CA PHE A 217 16.75 0.67 10.51
C PHE A 217 17.39 0.33 9.16
N ASN A 218 18.52 0.97 8.83
CA ASN A 218 19.27 0.71 7.59
C ASN A 218 19.91 -0.68 7.55
N ASP A 219 19.99 -1.38 8.69
CA ASP A 219 20.38 -2.79 8.76
C ASP A 219 19.34 -3.70 8.07
N LYS A 220 18.07 -3.28 8.03
CA LYS A 220 16.96 -4.08 7.51
C LYS A 220 16.74 -3.87 6.03
N LYS A 221 16.58 -4.95 5.28
CA LYS A 221 16.32 -4.89 3.83
C LYS A 221 14.83 -4.97 3.56
N ILE A 222 14.25 -3.87 3.10
CA ILE A 222 12.87 -3.85 2.60
C ILE A 222 12.84 -4.30 1.15
N ILE A 223 12.08 -5.35 0.87
CA ILE A 223 11.85 -5.90 -0.46
C ILE A 223 10.38 -5.70 -0.84
N VAL A 224 10.14 -4.94 -1.90
CA VAL A 224 8.80 -4.77 -2.47
C VAL A 224 8.49 -6.01 -3.32
N TYR A 225 7.76 -6.98 -2.75
CA TYR A 225 7.61 -8.30 -3.39
C TYR A 225 6.91 -8.25 -4.75
N PRO A 226 5.99 -7.32 -5.06
CA PRO A 226 5.40 -7.26 -6.40
C PRO A 226 6.43 -7.03 -7.52
N PHE A 227 7.57 -6.41 -7.19
CA PHE A 227 8.64 -6.11 -8.14
C PHE A 227 9.56 -7.30 -8.41
N LEU A 228 9.47 -8.40 -7.64
CA LEU A 228 10.26 -9.61 -7.89
C LEU A 228 9.98 -10.19 -9.28
N SER A 229 8.78 -9.97 -9.83
CA SER A 229 8.44 -10.38 -11.20
C SER A 229 9.31 -9.73 -12.29
N SER A 230 10.02 -8.63 -11.98
CA SER A 230 10.94 -7.93 -12.88
C SER A 230 12.34 -8.52 -12.82
N PHE A 231 12.83 -9.10 -13.92
CA PHE A 231 14.16 -9.71 -14.01
C PHE A 231 15.28 -8.75 -13.56
N THR A 232 15.26 -7.50 -14.03
CA THR A 232 16.26 -6.49 -13.65
C THR A 232 16.25 -6.14 -12.16
N TYR A 233 15.09 -6.24 -11.51
CA TYR A 233 14.97 -5.99 -10.07
C TYR A 233 15.52 -7.18 -9.29
N MET A 234 15.17 -8.41 -9.69
CA MET A 234 15.71 -9.62 -9.07
C MET A 234 17.23 -9.72 -9.19
N ASP A 235 17.80 -9.41 -10.36
CA ASP A 235 19.24 -9.44 -10.56
C ASP A 235 19.96 -8.51 -9.57
N LYS A 236 19.55 -7.23 -9.52
CA LYS A 236 20.11 -6.25 -8.59
C LYS A 236 19.92 -6.68 -7.14
N LEU A 237 18.72 -7.19 -6.80
CA LEU A 237 18.42 -7.64 -5.45
C LEU A 237 19.29 -8.82 -5.01
N THR A 238 19.52 -9.82 -5.88
CA THR A 238 20.39 -10.96 -5.55
C THR A 238 21.83 -10.53 -5.32
N GLU A 239 22.33 -9.57 -6.11
CA GLU A 239 23.65 -8.96 -5.92
C GLU A 239 23.74 -8.22 -4.58
N GLU A 240 22.76 -7.35 -4.28
CA GLU A 240 22.68 -6.62 -3.01
C GLU A 240 22.58 -7.52 -1.78
N LEU A 241 21.95 -8.69 -1.91
CA LEU A 241 21.84 -9.68 -0.85
C LEU A 241 23.07 -10.60 -0.75
N GLY A 242 23.99 -10.54 -1.72
CA GLY A 242 25.14 -11.45 -1.81
C GLY A 242 24.75 -12.92 -2.06
N ILE A 243 23.62 -13.16 -2.72
CA ILE A 243 23.12 -14.51 -3.02
C ILE A 243 23.27 -14.83 -4.53
N PRO A 244 23.27 -16.11 -4.94
CA PRO A 244 23.35 -16.46 -6.35
C PRO A 244 22.21 -15.83 -7.17
N LYS A 245 22.48 -15.52 -8.44
CA LYS A 245 21.47 -14.96 -9.34
C LYS A 245 20.33 -15.94 -9.57
N TYR A 246 19.10 -15.44 -9.47
CA TYR A 246 17.91 -16.19 -9.82
C TYR A 246 17.85 -16.45 -11.33
N LYS A 247 17.67 -17.71 -11.74
CA LYS A 247 17.48 -18.09 -13.14
C LYS A 247 16.08 -18.69 -13.30
N GLU A 248 15.26 -18.09 -14.15
CA GLU A 248 13.97 -18.67 -14.52
C GLU A 248 14.20 -19.96 -15.32
N GLU A 249 13.43 -21.01 -15.02
CA GLU A 249 13.45 -22.24 -15.81
C GLU A 249 12.74 -22.00 -17.15
N ASN A 250 13.29 -22.51 -18.27
CA ASN A 250 12.82 -22.23 -19.64
C ASN A 250 11.34 -22.61 -19.93
N ASN A 251 10.67 -23.33 -19.03
CA ASN A 251 9.32 -23.84 -19.23
C ASN A 251 8.23 -22.96 -18.56
N ASP A 252 8.61 -21.80 -17.99
CA ASP A 252 7.71 -20.94 -17.21
C ASP A 252 6.96 -19.89 -18.04
N THR A 253 6.98 -19.99 -19.37
CA THR A 253 6.13 -19.17 -20.25
C THR A 253 4.70 -19.73 -20.31
N THR A 254 3.95 -19.61 -19.23
CA THR A 254 2.51 -19.85 -19.28
C THR A 254 1.84 -18.66 -19.97
N GLY A 255 1.34 -18.88 -21.18
CA GLY A 255 0.40 -17.96 -21.82
C GLY A 255 -0.86 -17.81 -20.97
N PHE A 256 -1.39 -16.59 -20.88
CA PHE A 256 -2.57 -16.30 -20.07
C PHE A 256 -3.84 -16.67 -20.83
N ILE A 257 -4.57 -17.68 -20.35
CA ILE A 257 -5.83 -18.14 -20.95
C ILE A 257 -7.03 -17.43 -20.29
N SER A 258 -6.92 -17.01 -19.02
CA SER A 258 -7.95 -16.27 -18.28
C SER A 258 -7.37 -15.37 -17.16
N PRO A 259 -8.15 -14.41 -16.60
CA PRO A 259 -7.73 -13.60 -15.44
C PRO A 259 -7.45 -14.41 -14.17
N THR A 260 -8.22 -15.47 -13.92
CA THR A 260 -8.01 -16.37 -12.77
C THR A 260 -6.70 -17.15 -12.92
N ASP A 261 -6.37 -17.56 -14.15
CA ASP A 261 -5.10 -18.21 -14.45
C ASP A 261 -3.92 -17.25 -14.31
N PHE A 262 -4.11 -15.97 -14.67
CA PHE A 262 -3.11 -14.92 -14.44
C PHE A 262 -2.78 -14.77 -12.96
N MET A 263 -3.78 -14.61 -12.09
CA MET A 263 -3.56 -14.41 -10.64
C MET A 263 -2.87 -15.63 -10.00
N LYS A 264 -3.33 -16.85 -10.31
CA LYS A 264 -2.69 -18.08 -9.82
C LYS A 264 -1.24 -18.21 -10.30
N THR A 265 -0.96 -17.83 -11.53
CA THR A 265 0.40 -17.85 -12.10
C THR A 265 1.28 -16.81 -11.44
N TYR A 266 0.77 -15.60 -11.23
CA TYR A 266 1.46 -14.52 -10.57
C TYR A 266 1.86 -14.91 -9.13
N SER A 267 0.92 -15.40 -8.33
CA SER A 267 1.21 -15.85 -6.96
C SER A 267 2.22 -17.00 -6.92
N LYS A 268 2.15 -17.96 -7.86
CA LYS A 268 3.16 -19.02 -7.98
C LYS A 268 4.55 -18.48 -8.33
N LYS A 269 4.63 -17.49 -9.21
CA LYS A 269 5.89 -16.86 -9.60
C LYS A 269 6.52 -16.12 -8.42
N ILE A 270 5.75 -15.24 -7.76
CA ILE A 270 6.20 -14.52 -6.57
C ILE A 270 6.64 -15.51 -5.49
N LYS A 271 5.86 -16.57 -5.25
CA LYS A 271 6.25 -17.63 -4.31
C LYS A 271 7.65 -18.16 -4.58
N ARG A 272 7.90 -18.61 -5.81
CA ARG A 272 9.18 -19.22 -6.19
C ARG A 272 10.35 -18.28 -5.95
N GLN A 273 10.17 -16.99 -6.25
CA GLN A 273 11.19 -15.97 -6.09
C GLN A 273 11.46 -15.66 -4.61
N VAL A 274 10.42 -15.58 -3.80
CA VAL A 274 10.53 -15.42 -2.35
C VAL A 274 11.18 -16.66 -1.70
N ASP A 275 10.72 -17.87 -2.05
CA ASP A 275 11.32 -19.14 -1.61
C ASP A 275 12.80 -19.22 -1.97
N TYR A 276 13.16 -18.74 -3.17
CA TYR A 276 14.56 -18.69 -3.60
C TYR A 276 15.40 -17.81 -2.69
N ILE A 277 14.93 -16.60 -2.38
CA ILE A 277 15.63 -15.68 -1.45
C ILE A 277 15.78 -16.33 -0.08
N ILE A 278 14.69 -16.89 0.46
CA ILE A 278 14.66 -17.55 1.78
C ILE A 278 15.70 -18.69 1.86
N ARG A 279 15.82 -19.51 0.81
CA ARG A 279 16.76 -20.65 0.79
C ARG A 279 18.23 -20.24 0.69
N HIS A 280 18.52 -19.06 0.18
CA HIS A 280 19.89 -18.60 -0.07
C HIS A 280 20.34 -17.52 0.91
N THR A 281 19.49 -17.07 1.83
CA THR A 281 19.83 -16.08 2.85
C THR A 281 19.90 -16.70 4.23
N ASN A 282 20.80 -16.20 5.07
CA ASN A 282 20.85 -16.51 6.51
C ASN A 282 20.16 -15.41 7.35
N ARG A 283 19.65 -14.36 6.71
CA ARG A 283 19.00 -13.23 7.38
C ARG A 283 17.60 -13.65 7.86
N PRO A 284 17.13 -13.17 9.02
CA PRO A 284 15.74 -13.37 9.44
C PRO A 284 14.79 -12.81 8.39
N VAL A 285 13.74 -13.57 8.04
CA VAL A 285 12.78 -13.17 7.00
C VAL A 285 11.42 -12.88 7.63
N TYR A 286 10.86 -11.75 7.25
CA TYR A 286 9.58 -11.25 7.73
C TYR A 286 8.70 -10.80 6.57
N PHE A 287 7.40 -10.79 6.82
CA PHE A 287 6.39 -10.24 5.93
C PHE A 287 5.54 -9.24 6.71
N SER A 288 5.22 -8.10 6.11
CA SER A 288 4.31 -7.15 6.74
C SER A 288 2.91 -7.75 6.90
N ILE A 289 2.22 -7.39 7.98
CA ILE A 289 0.81 -7.73 8.18
C ILE A 289 -0.10 -7.10 7.11
N THR A 290 0.35 -6.04 6.44
CA THR A 290 -0.36 -5.40 5.31
C THR A 290 -0.31 -6.22 4.03
N MET A 291 0.44 -7.33 4.00
CA MET A 291 0.54 -8.20 2.81
C MET A 291 -0.82 -8.77 2.42
N ASP A 292 -1.08 -8.75 1.11
CA ASP A 292 -2.33 -9.27 0.53
C ASP A 292 -2.53 -10.77 0.83
N GLU A 293 -3.79 -11.18 0.97
CA GLU A 293 -4.15 -12.55 1.39
C GLU A 293 -3.72 -13.62 0.38
N LEU A 294 -3.68 -13.29 -0.91
CA LEU A 294 -3.23 -14.23 -1.94
C LEU A 294 -1.74 -14.54 -1.79
N SER A 295 -0.93 -13.53 -1.48
CA SER A 295 0.49 -13.70 -1.20
C SER A 295 0.72 -14.36 0.17
N ARG A 296 -0.09 -14.03 1.19
CA ARG A 296 0.00 -14.58 2.55
C ARG A 296 -0.33 -16.07 2.61
N SER A 297 -1.45 -16.47 2.01
CA SER A 297 -1.96 -17.86 2.05
C SER A 297 -0.96 -18.89 1.54
N VAL A 298 -0.05 -18.47 0.66
CA VAL A 298 0.99 -19.30 0.07
C VAL A 298 2.07 -19.74 1.07
N PHE A 299 2.28 -18.95 2.13
CA PHE A 299 3.29 -19.20 3.16
C PHE A 299 2.69 -19.52 4.53
N LYS A 300 1.36 -19.64 4.64
CA LYS A 300 0.63 -19.72 5.91
C LYS A 300 1.21 -20.71 6.94
N ASP A 301 1.69 -21.87 6.49
CA ASP A 301 2.19 -22.93 7.38
C ASP A 301 3.60 -22.62 7.95
N CYS A 302 4.24 -21.57 7.46
CA CYS A 302 5.57 -21.11 7.87
C CYS A 302 5.56 -19.67 8.37
N LEU A 303 4.40 -19.01 8.46
CA LEU A 303 4.28 -17.65 8.97
C LEU A 303 3.77 -17.67 10.40
N HIS A 304 4.53 -17.04 11.30
CA HIS A 304 4.18 -16.90 12.71
C HIS A 304 4.06 -15.41 13.02
N SER A 305 2.92 -14.99 13.56
CA SER A 305 2.67 -13.59 13.89
C SER A 305 3.52 -13.15 15.08
N GLU A 306 4.35 -12.12 14.91
CA GLU A 306 5.07 -11.42 15.98
C GLU A 306 4.46 -10.02 16.24
N GLY A 307 3.21 -9.81 15.82
CA GLY A 307 2.47 -8.56 15.94
C GLY A 307 2.26 -7.94 14.55
N LEU A 308 2.87 -6.79 14.28
CA LEU A 308 2.74 -6.11 12.97
C LEU A 308 3.56 -6.77 11.86
N LEU A 309 4.46 -7.68 12.21
CA LEU A 309 5.19 -8.51 11.26
C LEU A 309 4.90 -9.99 11.49
N MET A 310 4.97 -10.76 10.40
CA MET A 310 4.92 -12.22 10.43
C MET A 310 6.30 -12.76 10.08
N LYS A 311 6.92 -13.48 11.01
CA LYS A 311 8.22 -14.11 10.78
C LYS A 311 8.06 -15.41 10.02
N TYR A 312 8.89 -15.60 9.01
CA TYR A 312 9.03 -16.88 8.35
C TYR A 312 9.85 -17.83 9.22
N SER A 313 9.26 -18.94 9.62
CA SER A 313 9.96 -20.06 10.26
C SER A 313 9.29 -21.38 9.90
N PRO A 314 10.05 -22.38 9.38
CA PRO A 314 9.54 -23.72 9.15
C PRO A 314 9.28 -24.49 10.45
N LYS A 315 9.71 -23.95 11.60
CA LYS A 315 9.50 -24.54 12.93
C LYS A 315 8.63 -23.63 13.77
N SER A 316 7.69 -24.22 14.50
CA SER A 316 6.95 -23.50 15.53
C SER A 316 7.88 -23.05 16.67
N TYR A 317 7.56 -21.91 17.26
CA TYR A 317 8.22 -21.34 18.43
C TYR A 317 7.20 -20.51 19.20
N ASP A 318 7.56 -20.04 20.39
CA ASP A 318 6.71 -19.16 21.17
C ASP A 318 6.74 -17.73 20.61
N ASN A 319 6.00 -17.52 19.51
CA ASN A 319 5.85 -16.21 18.88
C ASN A 319 5.03 -15.26 19.77
N LEU A 320 4.16 -15.78 20.65
CA LEU A 320 3.35 -14.96 21.55
C LEU A 320 4.21 -14.22 22.59
N ALA A 321 5.26 -14.86 23.11
CA ALA A 321 6.25 -14.18 23.94
C ALA A 321 6.92 -12.99 23.23
N ILE A 322 7.13 -13.11 21.91
CA ILE A 322 7.68 -12.02 21.09
C ILE A 322 6.64 -10.91 20.88
N VAL A 323 5.38 -11.26 20.58
CA VAL A 323 4.27 -10.28 20.51
C VAL A 323 4.17 -9.49 21.81
N ARG A 324 4.23 -10.18 22.96
CA ARG A 324 4.22 -9.57 24.29
C ARG A 324 5.38 -8.59 24.47
N ARG A 325 6.62 -9.02 24.21
CA ARG A 325 7.81 -8.17 24.28
C ARG A 325 7.64 -6.93 23.38
N ASN A 326 7.16 -7.12 22.16
CA ASN A 326 6.99 -6.05 21.21
C ASN A 326 5.98 -5.01 21.71
N PHE A 327 4.80 -5.46 22.17
CA PHE A 327 3.78 -4.58 22.74
C PHE A 327 4.24 -3.85 24.00
N GLU A 328 4.86 -4.55 24.94
CA GLU A 328 5.22 -3.98 26.25
C GLU A 328 6.46 -3.07 26.19
N ASN A 329 7.42 -3.35 25.30
CA ASN A 329 8.76 -2.77 25.39
C ASN A 329 9.32 -2.19 24.08
N VAL A 330 8.69 -2.42 22.92
CA VAL A 330 9.23 -2.00 21.62
C VAL A 330 8.32 -0.99 20.92
N TYR A 331 7.02 -1.27 20.90
CA TYR A 331 6.08 -0.43 20.18
C TYR A 331 5.85 0.91 20.89
N LEU A 332 5.88 1.98 20.11
CA LEU A 332 5.40 3.29 20.51
C LEU A 332 3.90 3.32 20.26
N MET A 333 3.09 3.25 21.32
CA MET A 333 1.63 3.09 21.21
C MET A 333 0.86 4.37 21.49
N ASP A 334 1.48 5.39 22.09
CA ASP A 334 0.80 6.61 22.53
C ASP A 334 0.07 7.32 21.38
N TYR A 335 0.64 7.25 20.16
CA TYR A 335 0.05 7.86 18.96
C TYR A 335 -1.30 7.27 18.54
N LEU A 336 -1.64 6.07 19.02
CA LEU A 336 -2.93 5.41 18.75
C LEU A 336 -4.04 5.95 19.66
N CYS A 337 -3.67 6.54 20.81
CA CYS A 337 -4.59 7.18 21.74
C CYS A 337 -4.71 8.68 21.47
N GLU A 338 -3.57 9.35 21.22
CA GLU A 338 -3.51 10.81 21.10
C GLU A 338 -2.46 11.22 20.06
N THR A 339 -2.75 12.25 19.27
CA THR A 339 -1.81 12.82 18.29
C THR A 339 -1.63 14.30 18.53
N PHE A 340 -0.37 14.71 18.73
CA PHE A 340 -0.01 16.13 18.79
C PHE A 340 0.27 16.74 17.42
N TYR A 341 0.08 15.96 16.35
CA TYR A 341 0.25 16.42 14.98
C TYR A 341 -1.09 16.92 14.41
N PRO A 342 -1.18 18.18 13.95
CA PRO A 342 -2.41 18.69 13.35
C PRO A 342 -2.69 17.95 12.03
N GLU A 343 -3.77 17.17 12.00
CA GLU A 343 -4.13 16.32 10.85
C GLU A 343 -4.24 17.11 9.54
N THR A 344 -4.64 18.39 9.61
CA THR A 344 -4.78 19.28 8.45
C THR A 344 -3.50 19.44 7.63
N VAL A 345 -2.33 19.37 8.27
CA VAL A 345 -0.98 19.53 7.67
C VAL A 345 -0.46 18.22 7.04
N ALA A 346 -1.14 17.09 7.23
CA ALA A 346 -0.74 15.79 6.64
C ALA A 346 -1.60 15.38 5.43
N THR A 347 -2.68 16.11 5.13
CA THR A 347 -3.73 15.66 4.20
C THR A 347 -3.48 15.94 2.72
N VAL A 348 -2.31 16.44 2.34
CA VAL A 348 -2.13 16.99 0.98
C VAL A 348 -2.21 15.88 -0.08
N ALA A 349 -1.56 14.72 0.13
CA ALA A 349 -1.51 13.64 -0.87
C ALA A 349 -2.31 12.37 -0.54
N PHE A 350 -2.66 12.10 0.71
CA PHE A 350 -3.40 10.90 1.12
C PHE A 350 -4.78 11.23 1.65
N ASN A 351 -5.73 10.34 1.41
CA ASN A 351 -7.04 10.40 2.05
C ASN A 351 -6.86 10.01 3.54
N PRO A 352 -7.27 10.86 4.51
CA PRO A 352 -7.18 10.57 5.94
C PRO A 352 -7.75 9.20 6.34
N GLN A 353 -8.80 8.78 5.65
CA GLN A 353 -9.48 7.50 5.86
C GLN A 353 -8.54 6.29 5.67
N LEU A 354 -7.54 6.40 4.79
CA LEU A 354 -6.58 5.33 4.53
C LEU A 354 -5.50 5.27 5.61
N THR A 355 -5.11 6.42 6.14
CA THR A 355 -4.16 6.50 7.23
C THR A 355 -4.76 6.02 8.55
N GLU A 356 -6.08 6.24 8.76
CA GLU A 356 -6.84 5.65 9.87
C GLU A 356 -6.89 4.12 9.77
N ALA A 357 -7.06 3.57 8.57
CA ALA A 357 -7.16 2.12 8.36
C ALA A 357 -5.88 1.36 8.79
N LEU A 358 -4.70 2.00 8.76
CA LEU A 358 -3.47 1.35 9.23
C LEU A 358 -3.52 0.99 10.72
N SER A 359 -4.13 1.83 11.54
CA SER A 359 -4.24 1.58 12.97
C SER A 359 -5.08 0.33 13.26
N LEU A 360 -6.04 -0.01 12.39
CA LEU A 360 -6.84 -1.23 12.56
C LEU A 360 -6.01 -2.51 12.50
N TYR A 361 -4.83 -2.53 11.86
CA TYR A 361 -3.96 -3.71 11.87
C TYR A 361 -3.43 -4.09 13.25
N TYR A 362 -3.44 -3.18 14.24
CA TYR A 362 -3.12 -3.53 15.62
C TYR A 362 -4.12 -4.50 16.25
N VAL A 363 -5.38 -4.47 15.81
CA VAL A 363 -6.44 -5.34 16.34
C VAL A 363 -6.13 -6.82 16.08
N PRO A 364 -5.99 -7.29 14.82
CA PRO A 364 -5.61 -8.67 14.57
C PRO A 364 -4.19 -9.00 15.05
N ALA A 365 -3.25 -8.03 15.01
CA ALA A 365 -1.87 -8.24 15.47
C ALA A 365 -1.75 -8.57 16.97
N LEU A 366 -2.61 -7.97 17.81
CA LEU A 366 -2.54 -8.07 19.27
C LEU A 366 -3.67 -8.89 19.90
N LYS A 367 -4.62 -9.41 19.10
CA LYS A 367 -5.76 -10.21 19.59
C LYS A 367 -5.32 -11.42 20.42
N ALA A 368 -4.32 -12.18 19.95
CA ALA A 368 -3.83 -13.35 20.68
C ALA A 368 -3.21 -12.97 22.04
N LEU A 369 -2.55 -11.81 22.11
CA LEU A 369 -1.99 -11.28 23.35
C LEU A 369 -3.08 -10.84 24.33
N LEU A 370 -4.14 -10.21 23.84
CA LEU A 370 -5.30 -9.86 24.66
C LEU A 370 -5.95 -11.11 25.28
N GLN A 371 -6.13 -12.17 24.49
CA GLN A 371 -6.64 -13.45 24.98
C GLN A 371 -5.73 -14.04 26.07
N PHE A 372 -4.42 -14.02 25.84
CA PHE A 372 -3.45 -14.51 26.81
C PHE A 372 -3.51 -13.76 28.15
N TYR A 373 -3.62 -12.43 28.15
CA TYR A 373 -3.75 -11.67 29.40
C TYR A 373 -5.06 -12.01 30.14
N LYS A 374 -6.17 -12.19 29.41
CA LYS A 374 -7.44 -12.64 30.00
C LYS A 374 -7.30 -14.02 30.66
N GLU A 375 -6.72 -14.98 29.95
CA GLU A 375 -6.59 -16.37 30.40
C GLU A 375 -5.58 -16.55 31.54
N SER A 376 -4.50 -15.76 31.54
CA SER A 376 -3.49 -15.77 32.59
C SER A 376 -3.91 -15.01 33.86
N GLY A 377 -5.00 -14.23 33.80
CA GLY A 377 -5.47 -13.40 34.91
C GLY A 377 -4.69 -12.09 35.10
N ASP A 378 -3.90 -11.68 34.11
CA ASP A 378 -3.19 -10.39 34.12
C ASP A 378 -4.14 -9.25 33.73
N LEU A 379 -5.03 -8.89 34.66
CA LEU A 379 -6.09 -7.91 34.44
C LEU A 379 -5.55 -6.52 34.07
N ASN A 380 -4.39 -6.13 34.61
CA ASN A 380 -3.80 -4.82 34.32
C ASN A 380 -3.37 -4.71 32.85
N HIS A 381 -2.66 -5.72 32.32
CA HIS A 381 -2.26 -5.71 30.92
C HIS A 381 -3.44 -5.97 29.98
N TYR A 382 -4.40 -6.79 30.42
CA TYR A 382 -5.67 -6.99 29.69
C TYR A 382 -6.42 -5.66 29.51
N ASP A 383 -6.72 -4.94 30.59
CA ASP A 383 -7.49 -3.70 30.53
C ASP A 383 -6.77 -2.63 29.69
N LYS A 384 -5.45 -2.50 29.87
CA LYS A 384 -4.63 -1.57 29.08
C LYS A 384 -4.72 -1.87 27.58
N LEU A 385 -4.53 -3.13 27.18
CA LEU A 385 -4.57 -3.52 25.77
C LEU A 385 -6.00 -3.44 25.21
N TYR A 386 -7.01 -3.85 26.00
CA TYR A 386 -8.42 -3.75 25.61
C TYR A 386 -8.83 -2.32 25.31
N LEU A 387 -8.55 -1.38 26.22
CA LEU A 387 -8.88 0.04 26.06
C LEU A 387 -8.17 0.65 24.84
N LEU A 388 -6.90 0.29 24.62
CA LEU A 388 -6.13 0.74 23.47
C LEU A 388 -6.75 0.25 22.15
N LEU A 389 -7.03 -1.05 22.03
CA LEU A 389 -7.65 -1.62 20.82
C LEU A 389 -9.07 -1.09 20.61
N LYS A 390 -9.82 -0.88 21.69
CA LYS A 390 -11.14 -0.24 21.63
C LYS A 390 -11.05 1.19 21.10
N SER A 391 -10.09 1.98 21.57
CA SER A 391 -9.84 3.34 21.07
C SER A 391 -9.49 3.35 19.59
N VAL A 392 -8.65 2.41 19.15
CA VAL A 392 -8.30 2.24 17.72
C VAL A 392 -9.54 1.98 16.87
N ILE A 393 -10.43 1.09 17.32
CA ILE A 393 -11.67 0.75 16.61
C ILE A 393 -12.65 1.93 16.60
N ASP A 394 -12.85 2.58 17.74
CA ASP A 394 -13.80 3.69 17.89
C ASP A 394 -13.33 4.93 17.09
N ASN A 395 -12.02 5.11 16.88
CA ASN A 395 -11.44 6.21 16.09
C ASN A 395 -11.41 5.93 14.58
N ALA A 396 -11.67 4.70 14.12
CA ALA A 396 -11.65 4.33 12.70
C ALA A 396 -12.94 4.77 11.97
N LYS A 397 -13.09 6.09 11.77
CA LYS A 397 -14.28 6.72 11.20
C LYS A 397 -14.55 6.30 9.75
N SER A 398 -13.53 5.79 9.06
CA SER A 398 -13.61 5.33 7.68
C SER A 398 -14.15 3.91 7.48
N CYS A 399 -14.22 3.09 8.54
CA CYS A 399 -14.66 1.70 8.40
C CYS A 399 -16.19 1.61 8.28
N SER A 400 -16.68 0.60 7.56
CA SER A 400 -18.12 0.33 7.51
C SER A 400 -18.62 -0.12 8.88
N LYS A 401 -19.92 0.04 9.13
CA LYS A 401 -20.53 -0.39 10.39
C LYS A 401 -20.32 -1.89 10.63
N GLU A 402 -20.39 -2.69 9.59
CA GLU A 402 -20.18 -4.14 9.65
C GLU A 402 -18.75 -4.49 10.07
N VAL A 403 -17.75 -3.84 9.45
CA VAL A 403 -16.32 -4.03 9.78
C VAL A 403 -16.05 -3.59 11.23
N TRP A 404 -16.60 -2.44 11.63
CA TRP A 404 -16.52 -1.96 13.00
C TRP A 404 -17.08 -2.98 14.01
N GLU A 405 -18.28 -3.51 13.75
CA GLU A 405 -18.91 -4.51 14.61
C GLU A 405 -18.11 -5.81 14.67
N GLN A 406 -17.49 -6.23 13.56
CA GLN A 406 -16.62 -7.41 13.54
C GLN A 406 -15.38 -7.20 14.42
N TYR A 407 -14.70 -6.06 14.30
CA TYR A 407 -13.55 -5.77 15.14
C TYR A 407 -13.93 -5.65 16.62
N GLN A 408 -15.05 -5.02 16.95
CA GLN A 408 -15.54 -4.98 18.33
C GLN A 408 -15.81 -6.37 18.90
N LYS A 409 -16.49 -7.25 18.14
CA LYS A 409 -16.70 -8.64 18.54
C LYS A 409 -15.37 -9.38 18.72
N SER A 410 -14.35 -9.05 17.92
CA SER A 410 -13.06 -9.73 17.96
C SER A 410 -12.25 -9.46 19.25
N ILE A 411 -12.45 -8.30 19.89
CA ILE A 411 -11.78 -7.94 21.15
C ILE A 411 -12.66 -8.18 22.39
N ASN A 412 -13.97 -8.30 22.21
CA ASN A 412 -14.91 -8.69 23.25
C ASN A 412 -14.86 -10.21 23.42
N LEU A 413 -13.83 -10.66 24.12
CA LEU A 413 -13.67 -12.04 24.53
C LEU A 413 -14.78 -12.33 25.55
N GLN A 414 -15.88 -12.95 25.13
CA GLN A 414 -16.87 -13.50 26.06
C GLN A 414 -16.32 -14.77 26.70
#